data_AF-A0ABD1ACK4-F1
#
_entry.id   AF-A0ABD1ACK4-F1
#
_cell.length_a   1.000
_cell.length_b   1.000
_cell.length_c   1.000
_cell.angle_alpha   90.00
_cell.angle_beta   90.00
_cell.angle_gamma   90.00
#
_symmetry.space_group_name_H-M   'P 1'
#
loop_
_entity.id
_entity.type
_entity.pdbx_description
1 polymer ?
#
loop_
_entity_poly.entity_id
_entity_poly.type
_entity_poly.pdbx_seq_one_letter_code
_entity_poly.pdbx_strand_id
1 'polypeptide(L)'
;MSLRRSTREKENAISDDYVVFLQEHENGIGLTSNDPLSVCEAIQSVNSDNWNDAMKEEHKSMMDNGFWDLVPLPENVKPIGCKWIFKTKRDVNGN
;
A
#
# COMPACT_ATOMS: atom_id res chain seq x y z
N MET A 1 -35.18 -28.33 -16.10
CA MET A 1 -34.65 -27.12 -16.75
C MET A 1 -33.13 -27.21 -16.75
N SER A 2 -32.48 -27.08 -17.91
CA SER A 2 -31.00 -27.14 -17.98
C SER A 2 -30.42 -25.74 -17.78
N LEU A 3 -29.50 -25.60 -16.83
CA LEU A 3 -28.82 -24.33 -16.52
C LEU A 3 -27.86 -23.98 -17.66
N ARG A 4 -28.07 -22.83 -18.31
CA ARG A 4 -27.09 -22.29 -19.28
C ARG A 4 -25.82 -21.92 -18.51
N ARG A 5 -24.74 -22.68 -18.73
CA ARG A 5 -23.43 -22.40 -18.16
C ARG A 5 -22.63 -21.55 -19.16
N SER A 6 -21.91 -20.55 -18.64
CA SER A 6 -21.06 -19.68 -19.45
C SER A 6 -20.01 -20.49 -20.22
N THR A 7 -19.88 -20.22 -21.52
CA THR A 7 -18.83 -20.74 -22.42
C THR A 7 -17.71 -19.72 -22.65
N ARG A 8 -17.74 -18.57 -21.98
CA ARG A 8 -16.71 -17.52 -22.12
C ARG A 8 -15.40 -18.00 -21.51
N GLU A 9 -14.30 -17.90 -22.27
CA GLU A 9 -12.96 -18.09 -21.72
C GLU A 9 -12.70 -17.06 -20.61
N LYS A 10 -12.22 -17.54 -19.47
CA LYS A 10 -11.88 -16.67 -18.35
C LYS A 10 -10.54 -16.03 -18.65
N GLU A 11 -10.55 -14.75 -19.00
CA GLU A 11 -9.34 -13.96 -18.93
C GLU A 11 -8.98 -13.71 -17.47
N ASN A 12 -7.68 -13.68 -17.18
CA ASN A 12 -7.19 -13.32 -15.85
C ASN A 12 -7.65 -11.89 -15.54
N ALA A 13 -8.36 -11.71 -14.42
CA ALA A 13 -8.84 -10.40 -13.98
C ALA A 13 -7.68 -9.46 -13.55
N ILE A 14 -6.47 -10.01 -13.47
CA ILE A 14 -5.26 -9.36 -12.99
C ILE A 14 -4.28 -9.37 -14.17
N SER A 15 -3.89 -8.18 -14.61
CA SER A 15 -2.87 -7.99 -15.66
C SER A 15 -1.52 -8.52 -15.18
N ASP A 16 -0.67 -9.03 -16.07
CA ASP A 16 0.69 -9.47 -15.72
C ASP A 16 1.57 -8.34 -15.16
N ASP A 17 1.22 -7.08 -15.46
CA ASP A 17 1.86 -5.87 -14.92
C ASP A 17 1.25 -5.43 -13.56
N TYR A 18 0.25 -6.14 -13.07
CA TYR A 18 -0.41 -5.85 -11.80
C TYR A 18 0.29 -6.62 -10.68
N VAL A 19 1.31 -6.00 -10.09
CA VAL A 19 2.03 -6.55 -8.94
C VAL A 19 1.09 -6.58 -7.73
N VAL A 20 0.60 -7.78 -7.37
CA VAL A 20 -0.23 -7.98 -6.19
C VAL A 20 0.66 -7.92 -4.95
N PHE A 21 0.59 -6.79 -4.23
CA PHE A 21 1.30 -6.49 -2.97
C PHE A 21 1.25 -7.59 -1.88
N LEU A 22 0.32 -8.55 -1.99
CA LEU A 22 0.20 -9.67 -1.04
C LEU A 22 1.11 -10.87 -1.37
N GLN A 23 1.69 -10.94 -2.58
CA GLN A 23 2.53 -12.08 -3.00
C GLN A 23 4.04 -11.85 -2.75
N GLU A 24 4.44 -10.64 -2.34
CA GLU A 24 5.84 -10.23 -2.21
C GLU A 24 6.53 -10.62 -0.90
N HIS A 25 5.84 -11.30 0.04
CA HIS A 25 6.49 -11.71 1.30
C HIS A 25 7.44 -12.91 1.12
N GLU A 26 7.34 -13.69 0.03
CA GLU A 26 8.23 -14.84 -0.21
C GLU A 26 9.36 -14.55 -1.20
N ASN A 27 9.19 -13.61 -2.13
CA ASN A 27 10.19 -13.27 -3.14
C ASN A 27 10.50 -11.78 -3.07
N GLY A 28 11.54 -11.41 -2.31
CA GLY A 28 11.99 -10.02 -2.09
C GLY A 28 12.49 -9.32 -3.36
N ILE A 29 11.59 -9.01 -4.28
CA ILE A 29 11.89 -8.38 -5.57
C ILE A 29 11.44 -6.89 -5.58
N GLY A 30 10.63 -6.45 -4.62
CA GLY A 30 10.15 -5.05 -4.54
C GLY A 30 10.67 -4.22 -3.35
N LEU A 31 11.19 -4.88 -2.31
CA LEU A 31 11.70 -4.23 -1.11
C LEU A 31 13.22 -4.35 -1.08
N THR A 32 13.92 -3.21 -1.17
CA THR A 32 15.37 -3.24 -1.11
C THR A 32 15.80 -3.45 0.34
N SER A 33 16.96 -4.09 0.59
CA SER A 33 17.41 -4.40 1.97
C SER A 33 17.57 -3.18 2.89
N ASN A 34 17.45 -1.97 2.35
CA ASN A 34 17.57 -0.70 3.07
C ASN A 34 16.23 -0.03 3.35
N ASP A 35 15.12 -0.54 2.81
CA ASP A 35 13.79 0.02 3.04
C ASP A 35 13.25 -0.46 4.39
N PRO A 36 12.76 0.43 5.26
CA PRO A 36 12.26 0.05 6.57
C PRO A 36 10.93 -0.70 6.44
N LEU A 37 10.82 -1.82 7.15
CA LEU A 37 9.61 -2.66 7.20
C LEU A 37 8.59 -2.13 8.21
N SER A 38 9.02 -1.23 9.09
CA SER A 38 8.18 -0.61 10.11
C SER A 38 8.48 0.87 10.29
N VAL A 39 7.51 1.59 10.86
CA VAL A 39 7.67 2.99 11.26
C VAL A 39 8.84 3.15 12.24
N CYS A 40 9.03 2.20 13.16
CA CYS A 40 10.14 2.22 14.11
C CYS A 40 11.49 2.17 13.41
N GLU A 41 11.65 1.28 12.42
CA GLU A 41 12.87 1.20 11.61
C GLU A 41 13.08 2.46 10.77
N ALA A 42 12.00 3.03 10.21
CA ALA A 42 12.07 4.26 9.43
C ALA A 42 12.59 5.43 10.28
N ILE A 43 12.06 5.59 11.49
CA ILE A 43 12.46 6.65 12.44
C ILE A 43 13.88 6.44 12.98
N GLN A 44 14.35 5.19 13.09
CA GLN A 44 15.71 4.87 13.54
C GLN A 44 16.74 4.90 12.41
N SER A 45 16.30 4.96 11.15
CA SER A 45 17.20 5.00 10.00
C SER A 45 17.94 6.34 9.90
N VAL A 46 19.03 6.35 9.14
CA VAL A 46 19.79 7.58 8.84
C VAL A 46 18.94 8.61 8.08
N ASN A 47 17.92 8.13 7.37
CA ASN A 47 17.02 8.96 6.55
C ASN A 47 15.69 9.24 7.28
N SER A 48 15.69 9.19 8.62
CA SER A 48 14.49 9.34 9.44
C SER A 48 13.71 10.63 9.16
N ASP A 49 14.42 11.74 8.96
CA ASP A 49 13.82 13.03 8.60
C ASP A 49 13.08 12.95 7.26
N ASN A 50 13.69 12.34 6.23
CA ASN A 50 13.06 12.16 4.93
C ASN A 50 11.81 11.27 5.02
N TRP A 51 11.85 10.20 5.82
CA TRP A 51 10.67 9.36 6.04
C TRP A 51 9.55 10.09 6.78
N ASN A 52 9.91 10.91 7.76
CA ASN A 52 8.97 11.72 8.52
C ASN A 52 8.28 12.77 7.64
N ASP A 53 9.06 13.45 6.81
CA ASP A 53 8.54 14.45 5.88
C ASP A 53 7.65 13.81 4.81
N ALA A 54 8.04 12.65 4.26
CA ALA A 54 7.20 11.89 3.34
C ALA A 54 5.87 11.45 3.98
N MET A 55 5.89 10.96 5.24
CA MET A 55 4.66 10.61 5.96
C MET A 55 3.74 11.82 6.17
N LYS A 56 4.30 12.98 6.50
CA LYS A 56 3.54 14.23 6.66
C LYS A 56 2.97 14.71 5.33
N GLU A 57 3.74 14.61 4.25
CA GLU A 57 3.30 14.99 2.91
C GLU A 57 2.14 14.11 2.44
N GLU A 58 2.24 12.79 2.60
CA GLU A 58 1.16 11.86 2.27
C GLU A 58 -0.08 12.10 3.13
N HIS A 59 0.09 12.28 4.44
CA HIS A 59 -1.01 12.62 5.34
C HIS A 59 -1.68 13.94 4.94
N LYS A 60 -0.89 14.95 4.55
CA LYS A 60 -1.41 16.22 4.06
C LYS A 60 -2.15 16.06 2.73
N SER A 61 -1.60 15.30 1.79
CA SER A 61 -2.25 14.99 0.51
C SER A 61 -3.60 14.30 0.72
N MET A 62 -3.71 13.37 1.67
CA MET A 62 -4.99 12.74 2.04
C MET A 62 -6.02 13.76 2.54
N MET A 63 -5.60 14.75 3.32
CA MET A 63 -6.47 15.82 3.81
C MET A 63 -6.84 16.81 2.69
N ASP A 64 -5.87 17.25 1.90
CA ASP A 64 -6.04 18.24 0.83
C ASP A 64 -6.97 17.71 -0.27
N ASN A 65 -6.91 16.40 -0.56
CA ASN A 65 -7.78 15.76 -1.54
C ASN A 65 -9.22 15.53 -1.04
N GLY A 66 -9.52 15.76 0.24
CA GLY A 66 -10.87 15.64 0.80
C GLY A 66 -11.47 14.23 0.72
N PHE A 67 -10.66 13.19 0.54
CA PHE A 67 -11.14 11.80 0.46
C PHE A 67 -11.49 11.22 1.83
N TRP A 68 -10.96 11.78 2.91
CA TRP A 68 -11.03 11.20 4.25
C TRP A 68 -11.61 12.19 5.25
N ASP A 69 -12.79 11.87 5.79
CA ASP A 69 -13.35 12.54 6.96
C ASP A 69 -12.92 11.80 8.23
N LEU A 70 -12.39 12.54 9.20
CA LEU A 70 -12.08 11.99 10.52
C LEU A 70 -13.38 11.86 11.33
N VAL A 71 -13.86 10.64 11.50
CA VAL A 71 -15.09 10.33 12.24
C VAL A 71 -14.76 9.55 13.53
N PRO A 72 -15.40 9.86 14.68
CA PRO A 72 -15.24 9.03 15.87
C PRO A 72 -15.68 7.58 15.59
N LEU A 73 -14.99 6.61 16.20
CA LEU A 73 -15.31 5.20 16.00
C LEU A 73 -16.74 4.91 16.50
N PRO A 74 -17.67 4.49 15.63
CA PRO A 74 -19.02 4.15 16.05
C PRO A 74 -19.03 2.91 16.94
N GLU A 75 -19.94 2.88 17.90
CA GLU A 75 -20.12 1.73 18.79
C GLU A 75 -20.43 0.46 17.98
N ASN A 76 -19.80 -0.66 18.38
CA ASN A 76 -19.94 -1.98 17.76
C ASN A 76 -19.35 -2.14 16.34
N VAL A 77 -18.50 -1.23 15.87
CA VAL A 77 -17.77 -1.41 14.61
C VAL A 77 -16.33 -1.83 14.88
N LYS A 78 -15.86 -2.86 14.16
CA LYS A 78 -14.45 -3.25 14.15
C LYS A 78 -13.71 -2.39 13.12
N PRO A 79 -12.81 -1.48 13.54
CA PRO A 79 -12.04 -0.69 12.59
C PRO A 79 -11.11 -1.60 11.78
N ILE A 80 -10.93 -1.25 10.50
CA ILE A 80 -9.90 -1.85 9.66
C ILE A 80 -8.58 -1.14 10.00
N GLY A 81 -7.56 -1.92 10.33
CA GLY A 81 -6.23 -1.37 10.58
C GLY A 81 -5.58 -0.89 9.28
N CYS A 82 -4.84 0.21 9.35
CA CYS A 82 -3.97 0.67 8.27
C CYS A 82 -2.51 0.38 8.66
N LYS A 83 -1.70 -0.04 7.69
CA LYS A 83 -0.26 -0.27 7.86
C LYS A 83 0.51 0.63 6.90
N TRP A 84 1.50 1.35 7.43
CA TRP A 84 2.46 2.09 6.63
C TRP A 84 3.44 1.14 5.95
N ILE A 85 3.67 1.37 4.66
CA ILE A 85 4.66 0.68 3.84
C ILE A 85 5.61 1.75 3.29
N PHE A 86 6.91 1.53 3.45
CA PHE A 86 7.94 2.47 3.03
C PHE A 86 8.71 1.89 1.85
N LYS A 87 8.95 2.71 0.82
CA LYS A 87 9.77 2.34 -0.33
C LYS A 87 10.58 3.54 -0.80
N THR A 88 11.87 3.34 -1.01
CA THR A 88 12.75 4.36 -1.56
C THR A 88 12.59 4.41 -3.08
N LYS A 89 12.20 5.57 -3.62
CA LYS A 89 12.22 5.83 -5.07
C LYS A 89 13.67 6.04 -5.54
N ARG A 90 14.17 5.22 -6.45
CA ARG A 90 15.60 5.23 -6.86
C ARG A 90 15.82 5.77 -8.27
N ASP A 91 14.79 5.83 -9.11
CA ASP A 91 14.88 6.43 -10.44
C ASP A 91 14.15 7.80 -10.53
N VAL A 92 14.40 8.54 -11.62
CA VAL A 92 13.72 9.82 -11.91
C VAL A 92 12.21 9.66 -12.17
N ASN A 93 11.73 8.42 -12.31
CA ASN A 93 10.35 8.04 -12.60
C ASN A 93 9.62 7.41 -11.40
N GLY A 94 10.27 7.28 -10.24
CA GLY A 94 9.70 6.75 -9.01
C GLY A 94 9.68 5.23 -8.78
N ASN A 95 10.56 4.41 -9.37
CA ASN A 95 10.67 2.98 -9.02
C ASN A 95 11.81 2.65 -8.04
#